data_AF-A0A371BG63-F1
#
_entry.id   AF-A0A371BG63-F1
#
_cell.length_a   1.000
_cell.length_b   1.000
_cell.length_c   1.000
_cell.angle_alpha   90.00
_cell.angle_beta   90.00
_cell.angle_gamma   90.00
#
_symmetry.space_group_name_H-M   'P 1'
#
loop_
_entity.id
_entity.type
_entity.pdbx_description
1 polymer ?
#
loop_
_entity_poly.entity_id
_entity_poly.type
_entity_poly.pdbx_seq_one_letter_code
_entity_poly.pdbx_strand_id
1 'polypeptide(L)'
;MSKARTRINPFDRGTAEHVLFDRHCRADLAAKAAERSAFLYTTEATSHRDTANRYADALRALGHGDKVPGQVALVDLTKSGTNNG
;
A
#
# COMPACT_ATOMS: atom_id res chain seq x y z
N MET A 1 44.77 -25.88 4.85
CA MET A 1 44.72 -24.41 5.00
C MET A 1 43.26 -23.98 4.97
N SER A 2 42.69 -23.62 6.11
CA SER A 2 41.34 -23.05 6.19
C SER A 2 41.35 -21.66 5.55
N LYS A 3 40.59 -21.48 4.46
CA LYS A 3 40.33 -20.14 3.88
C LYS A 3 39.54 -19.33 4.91
N ALA A 4 40.23 -18.52 5.71
CA ALA A 4 39.58 -17.51 6.52
C ALA A 4 38.80 -16.59 5.57
N ARG A 5 37.47 -16.55 5.71
CA ARG A 5 36.64 -15.60 4.97
C ARG A 5 37.01 -14.22 5.49
N THR A 6 37.79 -13.46 4.72
CA THR A 6 38.09 -12.06 5.03
C THR A 6 36.75 -11.35 5.23
N ARG A 7 36.54 -10.85 6.45
CA ARG A 7 35.30 -10.16 6.81
C ARG A 7 35.38 -8.76 6.21
N ILE A 8 34.85 -8.60 4.99
CA ILE A 8 34.85 -7.33 4.27
C ILE A 8 33.87 -6.39 4.97
N ASN A 9 34.33 -5.17 5.26
CA ASN A 9 33.50 -4.13 5.85
C ASN A 9 32.60 -3.51 4.77
N PRO A 10 31.27 -3.62 4.85
CA PRO A 10 30.35 -3.05 3.87
C PRO A 10 30.35 -1.51 3.83
N PHE A 11 30.99 -0.85 4.81
CA PHE A 11 31.11 0.61 4.86
C PHE A 11 32.36 1.16 4.17
N ASP A 12 33.28 0.29 3.73
CA ASP A 12 34.46 0.71 2.97
C ASP A 12 34.05 1.09 1.54
N ARG A 13 34.31 2.35 1.16
CA ARG A 13 33.96 2.88 -0.17
C ARG A 13 34.67 2.08 -1.27
N GLY A 14 33.91 1.69 -2.29
CA GLY A 14 34.41 0.95 -3.45
C GLY A 14 34.33 -0.58 -3.32
N THR A 15 33.88 -1.11 -2.19
CA THR A 15 33.57 -2.55 -2.04
C THR A 15 32.25 -2.92 -2.72
N ALA A 16 32.11 -4.17 -3.15
CA ALA A 16 30.87 -4.67 -3.73
C ALA A 16 29.73 -4.62 -2.70
N GLU A 17 30.04 -4.87 -1.42
CA GLU A 17 29.13 -4.81 -0.30
C GLU A 17 28.57 -3.39 -0.09
N HIS A 18 29.39 -2.35 -0.21
CA HIS A 18 28.94 -0.96 -0.15
C HIS A 18 27.97 -0.62 -1.29
N VAL A 19 28.28 -1.05 -2.52
CA VAL A 19 27.40 -0.84 -3.69
C VAL A 19 26.06 -1.55 -3.51
N LEU A 20 26.07 -2.78 -2.97
CA LEU A 20 24.85 -3.53 -2.68
C LEU A 20 24.02 -2.86 -1.58
N PHE A 21 24.66 -2.35 -0.53
CA PHE A 21 23.98 -1.62 0.54
C PHE A 21 23.31 -0.34 0.02
N ASP A 22 24.02 0.45 -0.80
CA ASP A 22 23.45 1.65 -1.42
C ASP A 22 22.26 1.33 -2.33
N ARG A 23 22.36 0.26 -3.14
CA ARG A 23 21.26 -0.20 -3.99
C ARG A 23 20.05 -0.64 -3.17
N HIS A 24 20.28 -1.37 -2.09
CA HIS A 24 19.24 -1.76 -1.14
C HIS A 24 18.54 -0.52 -0.57
N CYS A 25 19.27 0.45 -0.05
CA CYS A 25 18.69 1.67 0.53
C CYS A 25 17.84 2.45 -0.49
N ARG A 26 18.28 2.54 -1.75
CA ARG A 26 17.48 3.17 -2.82
C ARG A 26 16.21 2.39 -3.14
N ALA A 27 16.31 1.06 -3.21
CA ALA A 27 15.15 0.20 -3.46
C ALA A 27 14.12 0.27 -2.31
N ASP A 28 14.57 0.25 -1.07
CA ASP A 28 13.72 0.40 0.12
C ASP A 28 13.02 1.76 0.16
N LEU A 29 13.73 2.85 -0.15
CA LEU A 29 13.12 4.18 -0.26
C LEU A 29 12.05 4.23 -1.36
N ALA A 30 12.31 3.61 -2.52
CA ALA A 30 11.35 3.53 -3.61
C ALA A 30 10.11 2.71 -3.22
N ALA A 31 10.30 1.57 -2.53
CA ALA A 31 9.20 0.75 -2.02
C ALA A 31 8.34 1.54 -1.02
N LYS A 32 8.96 2.21 -0.04
CA LYS A 32 8.25 3.05 0.94
C LYS A 32 7.51 4.24 0.31
N ALA A 33 8.00 4.76 -0.81
CA ALA A 33 7.31 5.81 -1.56
C ALA A 33 6.08 5.24 -2.30
N ALA A 34 6.23 4.08 -2.93
CA ALA A 34 5.14 3.37 -3.60
C ALA A 34 4.03 2.98 -2.62
N GLU A 35 4.37 2.41 -1.45
CA GLU A 35 3.42 2.07 -0.39
C GLU A 35 2.63 3.29 0.09
N ARG A 36 3.31 4.43 0.32
CA ARG A 36 2.64 5.68 0.70
C ARG A 36 1.69 6.18 -0.37
N SER A 37 2.10 6.11 -1.64
CA SER A 37 1.21 6.51 -2.74
C SER A 37 -0.02 5.61 -2.85
N ALA A 38 0.16 4.30 -2.73
CA ALA A 38 -0.94 3.34 -2.72
C ALA A 38 -1.91 3.61 -1.57
N PHE A 39 -1.39 3.87 -0.37
CA PHE A 39 -2.19 4.27 0.78
C PHE A 39 -3.01 5.53 0.50
N LEU A 40 -2.39 6.59 -0.03
CA LEU A 40 -3.09 7.83 -0.38
C LEU A 40 -4.23 7.58 -1.38
N TYR A 41 -3.98 6.83 -2.46
CA TYR A 41 -5.03 6.49 -3.42
C TYR A 41 -6.18 5.68 -2.79
N THR A 42 -5.88 4.76 -1.88
CA THR A 42 -6.94 4.04 -1.16
C THR A 42 -7.77 4.98 -0.29
N THR A 43 -7.13 5.93 0.40
CA THR A 43 -7.83 6.92 1.23
C THR A 43 -8.69 7.89 0.41
N GLU A 44 -8.19 8.36 -0.73
CA GLU A 44 -8.95 9.21 -1.65
C GLU A 44 -10.16 8.44 -2.21
N ALA A 45 -9.96 7.20 -2.64
CA ALA A 45 -11.05 6.35 -3.09
C ALA A 45 -12.13 6.14 -2.01
N THR A 46 -11.74 5.97 -0.74
CA THR A 46 -12.71 5.90 0.36
C THR A 46 -13.45 7.22 0.57
N SER A 47 -12.75 8.36 0.53
CA SER A 47 -13.38 9.67 0.70
C SER A 47 -14.39 9.98 -0.42
N HIS A 48 -14.04 9.67 -1.67
CA HIS A 48 -14.95 9.80 -2.79
C HIS A 48 -16.18 8.89 -2.67
N ARG A 49 -16.00 7.65 -2.19
CA ARG A 49 -17.13 6.74 -1.93
C ARG A 49 -18.04 7.25 -0.81
N ASP A 50 -17.47 7.72 0.30
CA ASP A 50 -18.25 8.28 1.41
C ASP A 50 -19.06 9.50 0.95
N THR A 51 -18.45 10.33 0.11
CA THR A 51 -19.10 11.51 -0.47
C THR A 51 -20.25 11.10 -1.41
N ALA A 52 -20.01 10.12 -2.29
CA ALA A 52 -21.05 9.55 -3.14
C ALA A 52 -22.19 8.93 -2.33
N ASN A 53 -21.89 8.25 -1.21
CA ASN A 53 -22.89 7.69 -0.31
C ASN A 53 -23.76 8.78 0.33
N ARG A 54 -23.17 9.88 0.79
CA ARG A 54 -23.93 11.02 1.33
C ARG A 54 -24.87 11.63 0.29
N TYR A 55 -24.41 11.77 -0.96
CA TYR A 55 -25.28 12.25 -2.04
C TYR A 55 -26.40 11.26 -2.37
N ALA A 56 -26.11 9.96 -2.39
CA ALA A 56 -27.11 8.91 -2.55
C ALA A 56 -28.19 8.98 -1.45
N ASP A 57 -27.80 9.17 -0.20
CA ASP A 57 -28.74 9.30 0.92
C ASP A 57 -29.59 10.57 0.83
N ALA A 58 -29.00 11.69 0.43
CA ALA A 58 -29.73 12.93 0.19
C ALA A 58 -30.77 12.76 -0.94
N LEU A 59 -30.40 12.10 -2.04
CA LEU A 59 -31.34 11.81 -3.14
C LEU A 59 -32.50 10.90 -2.69
N ARG A 60 -32.23 9.91 -1.83
CA ARG A 60 -33.29 9.06 -1.24
C ARG A 60 -34.23 9.87 -0.35
N ALA A 61 -33.70 10.75 0.49
CA ALA A 61 -34.49 11.61 1.36
C ALA A 61 -35.41 12.57 0.57
N LEU A 62 -34.99 12.98 -0.63
CA LEU A 62 -35.78 13.79 -1.56
C LEU A 62 -36.78 12.98 -2.40
N GLY A 63 -36.87 11.66 -2.21
CA GLY A 63 -37.80 10.79 -2.94
C GLY A 63 -37.29 10.32 -4.31
N HIS A 64 -36.00 10.47 -4.61
CA HIS A 64 -35.36 10.01 -5.85
C HIS A 64 -34.56 8.71 -5.67
N GLY A 65 -34.91 7.90 -4.67
CA GLY A 65 -34.18 6.67 -4.34
C GLY A 65 -34.21 5.60 -5.44
N ASP A 66 -35.23 5.62 -6.29
CA ASP A 66 -35.37 4.79 -7.48
C ASP A 66 -34.28 5.02 -8.53
N LYS A 67 -33.70 6.24 -8.56
CA LYS A 67 -32.65 6.64 -9.49
C LYS A 67 -31.23 6.41 -8.95
N VAL A 68 -31.10 5.96 -7.70
CA VAL A 68 -29.80 5.75 -7.05
C VAL A 68 -29.42 4.27 -7.14
N PRO A 69 -28.31 3.91 -7.82
CA PRO A 69 -27.83 2.53 -7.84
C PRO A 69 -27.62 2.01 -6.40
N GLY A 70 -27.99 0.75 -6.13
CA GLY A 70 -27.82 0.14 -4.80
C GLY A 70 -26.38 0.31 -4.30
N GLN A 71 -26.22 0.72 -3.03
CA GLN A 71 -24.90 0.87 -2.42
C GLN A 71 -24.14 -0.46 -2.53
N VAL A 72 -23.03 -0.48 -3.26
CA VAL A 72 -22.09 -1.61 -3.20
C VAL A 72 -21.37 -1.48 -1.87
N ALA A 73 -21.86 -2.19 -0.85
CA ALA A 73 -21.11 -2.38 0.38
C ALA A 73 -19.78 -3.06 0.01
N LEU A 74 -18.68 -2.37 0.27
CA LEU A 74 -17.37 -3.01 0.35
C LEU A 74 -17.42 -3.94 1.55
N VAL A 75 -17.87 -5.17 1.33
CA VAL A 75 -17.60 -6.26 2.25
C VAL A 75 -16.08 -6.37 2.35
N ASP A 76 -15.56 -6.09 3.53
CA ASP A 76 -14.20 -6.34 4.03
C ASP A 76 -13.38 -7.28 3.13
N LEU A 77 -12.66 -6.73 2.14
CA LEU A 77 -11.63 -7.46 1.40
C LEU A 77 -10.34 -7.65 2.23
N THR A 78 -10.39 -7.35 3.53
CA THR A 78 -9.30 -7.53 4.51
C THR A 78 -9.50 -8.76 5.41
N LYS A 79 -10.62 -9.48 5.29
CA LYS A 79 -10.89 -10.73 6.04
C LYS A 79 -10.59 -12.03 5.29
N SER A 80 -9.85 -12.01 4.17
CA SER A 80 -9.38 -13.25 3.50
C SER A 80 -8.01 -13.74 3.97
N GLY A 81 -7.40 -13.11 4.98
CA GLY A 81 -6.16 -13.56 5.61
C GLY A 81 -6.40 -14.47 6.81
N THR A 82 -7.10 -15.60 6.65
CA THR A 82 -7.15 -16.65 7.67
C THR A 82 -6.63 -17.98 7.12
N ASN A 83 -5.53 -18.41 7.73
CA ASN A 83 -5.13 -19.79 8.02
C ASN A 83 -4.55 -20.63 6.86
N ASN A 84 -3.22 -20.61 6.74
CA ASN A 84 -2.49 -21.83 6.40
C ASN A 84 -2.30 -22.62 7.69
N GLY A 85 -2.85 -23.84 7.71
CA GLY A 85 -2.64 -24.84 8.74
C GLY A 85 -1.28 -25.53 8.64
#